data_AF-A0A428T4X9-F1
#
_entry.id   AF-A0A428T4X9-F1
#
_cell.length_a   1.000
_cell.length_b   1.000
_cell.length_c   1.000
_cell.angle_alpha   90.00
_cell.angle_beta   90.00
_cell.angle_gamma   90.00
#
_symmetry.space_group_name_H-M   'P 1'
#
loop_
_entity.id
_entity.type
_entity.pdbx_description
1 polymer ?
#
loop_
_entity_poly.entity_id
_entity_poly.type
_entity_poly.pdbx_seq_one_letter_code
_entity_poly.pdbx_strand_id
1 'polypeptide(L)'
;MVRNYNFGIEIEAVAKPYGGGESFTNVDWYRQLAQKLRNRGIEAVHDDCSKYSKHPEYYGGKWFVTRDGSLKRERPMVCMEVVSPRLDTTQEVGSILGEFWEAMRVHFNPQRDVSCGGHVHVTPVSLHNKFSLRSLRRIAFATVVYEDFVAAVLPQARRQNQYCRPNSQSEGAGLNDTLMLCGRSNASLHKVATEIKAKRSETELYFYMQGNRYVLWNFQNIFPNPKTGKCSGTVEFRGGNQFLSTKGTLAWVAFVLGFITLAIQEDLLNNFTSFTSQRDPKFESRLQDWWVRIRKAAKKSKLARYLPEDYTKMHTR
;
A
#
# COMPACT_ATOMS: atom_id res chain seq x y z
N MET A 1 -3.82 -22.95 -9.81
CA MET A 1 -4.27 -21.73 -10.51
C MET A 1 -3.49 -20.51 -10.01
N VAL A 2 -2.87 -19.78 -10.93
CA VAL A 2 -2.19 -18.48 -10.72
C VAL A 2 -3.26 -17.41 -10.54
N ARG A 3 -3.00 -16.38 -9.72
CA ARG A 3 -3.89 -15.21 -9.57
C ARG A 3 -3.15 -13.98 -10.07
N ASN A 4 -3.76 -13.31 -11.04
CA ASN A 4 -3.23 -12.07 -11.58
C ASN A 4 -3.93 -10.88 -10.93
N TYR A 5 -3.14 -9.83 -10.69
CA TYR A 5 -3.60 -8.57 -10.11
C TYR A 5 -3.07 -7.42 -10.96
N ASN A 6 -3.87 -6.36 -11.07
CA ASN A 6 -3.30 -5.06 -11.39
C ASN A 6 -2.87 -4.39 -10.09
N PHE A 7 -1.80 -3.62 -10.16
CA PHE A 7 -1.37 -2.80 -9.04
C PHE A 7 -0.77 -1.48 -9.50
N GLY A 8 -0.78 -0.51 -8.59
CA GLY A 8 -0.03 0.74 -8.72
C GLY A 8 0.76 0.98 -7.45
N ILE A 9 1.84 1.74 -7.53
CA ILE A 9 2.64 2.14 -6.38
C ILE A 9 2.75 3.66 -6.31
N GLU A 10 2.77 4.17 -5.08
CA GLU A 10 3.15 5.56 -4.80
C GLU A 10 4.46 5.51 -3.99
N ILE A 11 5.48 6.21 -4.47
CA ILE A 11 6.80 6.29 -3.85
C ILE A 11 6.96 7.70 -3.28
N GLU A 12 6.89 7.84 -1.97
CA GLU A 12 7.31 9.07 -1.30
C GLU A 12 8.84 9.03 -1.19
N ALA A 13 9.52 10.05 -1.70
CA ALA A 13 10.98 10.10 -1.74
C ALA A 13 11.52 11.46 -1.30
N VAL A 14 12.54 11.40 -0.44
CA VAL A 14 13.51 12.49 -0.23
C VAL A 14 14.76 12.10 -1.00
N ALA A 15 15.22 12.95 -1.90
CA ALA A 15 16.35 12.64 -2.75
C ALA A 15 17.31 13.82 -2.88
N LYS A 16 18.62 13.55 -2.82
CA LYS A 16 19.65 14.54 -3.04
C LYS A 16 20.02 14.54 -4.53
N PRO A 17 19.84 15.64 -5.28
CA PRO A 17 20.23 15.69 -6.69
C PRO A 17 21.75 15.71 -6.86
N TYR A 18 22.23 15.13 -7.96
CA TYR A 18 23.63 15.25 -8.40
C TYR A 18 23.81 16.55 -9.19
N GLY A 19 23.95 17.69 -8.49
CA GLY A 19 24.18 19.02 -9.08
C GLY A 19 22.97 19.97 -8.98
N GLY A 20 23.06 21.17 -9.59
CA GLY A 20 21.95 22.13 -9.77
C GLY A 20 21.31 22.73 -8.50
N GLY A 21 21.91 22.52 -7.32
CA GLY A 21 21.22 22.55 -6.02
C GLY A 21 20.61 23.87 -5.57
N GLU A 22 21.05 25.02 -6.11
CA GLU A 22 20.52 26.34 -5.70
C GLU A 22 19.60 26.98 -6.75
N SER A 23 19.86 26.74 -8.04
CA SER A 23 19.11 27.37 -9.14
C SER A 23 17.84 26.62 -9.54
N PHE A 24 17.76 25.31 -9.26
CA PHE A 24 16.60 24.50 -9.65
C PHE A 24 15.53 24.49 -8.56
N THR A 25 14.27 24.68 -8.98
CA THR A 25 13.11 24.45 -8.14
C THR A 25 12.77 22.95 -8.05
N ASN A 26 11.91 22.56 -7.11
CA ASN A 26 11.42 21.17 -7.05
C ASN A 26 10.73 20.76 -8.36
N VAL A 27 9.98 21.67 -9.00
CA VAL A 27 9.30 21.41 -10.27
C VAL A 27 10.33 21.12 -11.38
N ASP A 28 11.46 21.83 -11.41
CA ASP A 28 12.54 21.55 -12.36
C ASP A 28 13.13 20.15 -12.13
N TRP A 29 13.30 19.74 -10.87
CA TRP A 29 13.73 18.38 -10.54
C TRP A 29 12.70 17.31 -10.93
N TYR A 30 11.41 17.58 -10.76
CA TYR A 30 10.35 16.67 -11.21
C TYR A 30 10.37 16.52 -12.74
N ARG A 31 10.52 17.64 -13.45
CA ARG A 31 10.67 17.69 -14.90
C ARG A 31 11.86 16.85 -15.36
N GLN A 32 13.01 16.97 -14.67
CA GLN A 32 14.19 16.19 -14.99
C GLN A 32 13.96 14.68 -14.82
N LEU A 33 13.37 14.24 -13.71
CA LEU A 33 13.05 12.82 -13.51
C LEU A 33 12.11 12.30 -14.61
N ALA A 34 11.04 13.03 -14.89
CA ALA A 34 10.11 12.66 -15.96
C ALA A 34 10.79 12.61 -17.34
N GLN A 35 11.71 13.55 -17.63
CA GLN A 35 12.50 13.52 -18.87
C GLN A 35 13.43 12.31 -18.93
N LYS A 36 14.07 11.92 -17.82
CA LYS A 36 14.93 10.71 -17.80
C LYS A 36 14.16 9.43 -18.03
N LEU A 37 12.93 9.34 -17.51
CA LEU A 37 12.03 8.24 -17.83
C LEU A 37 11.66 8.23 -19.32
N ARG A 38 11.29 9.39 -19.90
CA ARG A 38 10.99 9.49 -21.34
C ARG A 38 12.18 9.15 -22.24
N ASN A 39 13.40 9.52 -21.85
CA ASN A 39 14.63 9.14 -22.57
C ASN A 39 14.88 7.62 -22.58
N ARG A 40 14.19 6.86 -21.71
CA ARG A 40 14.20 5.39 -21.66
C ARG A 40 12.98 4.76 -22.35
N GLY A 41 12.18 5.55 -23.07
CA GLY A 41 10.93 5.10 -23.68
C GLY A 41 9.80 4.86 -22.68
N ILE A 42 9.92 5.36 -21.44
CA ILE A 42 8.90 5.23 -20.40
C ILE A 42 8.03 6.48 -20.39
N GLU A 43 6.72 6.32 -20.56
CA GLU A 43 5.80 7.44 -20.43
C GLU A 43 5.83 8.02 -19.02
N ALA A 44 6.14 9.31 -18.92
CA ALA A 44 6.19 10.02 -17.67
C ALA A 44 5.79 11.50 -17.83
N VAL A 45 5.09 12.02 -16.84
CA VAL A 45 4.70 13.42 -16.68
C VAL A 45 5.10 13.92 -15.29
N HIS A 46 5.10 15.23 -15.12
CA HIS A 46 5.43 15.89 -13.86
C HIS A 46 4.36 16.92 -13.55
N ASP A 47 4.24 17.26 -12.27
CA ASP A 47 3.39 18.34 -11.81
C ASP A 47 4.12 19.68 -12.00
N ASP A 48 3.47 20.62 -12.70
CA ASP A 48 3.95 21.98 -12.87
C ASP A 48 3.52 22.89 -11.70
N CYS A 49 2.64 22.42 -10.81
CA CYS A 49 2.18 23.18 -9.67
C CYS A 49 3.02 22.91 -8.41
N SER A 50 3.43 23.98 -7.72
CA SER A 50 4.06 23.86 -6.40
C SER A 50 3.06 23.49 -5.29
N LYS A 51 1.75 23.49 -5.55
CA LYS A 51 0.68 23.10 -4.62
C LYS A 51 0.22 21.67 -4.93
N TYR A 52 0.08 20.86 -3.88
CA TYR A 52 -0.45 19.50 -3.99
C TYR A 52 -1.81 19.51 -4.68
N SER A 53 -1.89 18.80 -5.81
CA SER A 53 -3.11 18.63 -6.60
C SER A 53 -3.25 17.16 -6.96
N LYS A 54 -4.49 16.66 -6.93
CA LYS A 54 -4.77 15.29 -7.41
C LYS A 54 -4.92 15.33 -8.92
N HIS A 55 -4.22 14.43 -9.62
CA HIS A 55 -4.31 14.29 -11.07
C HIS A 55 -4.76 12.88 -11.49
N PRO A 56 -6.05 12.52 -11.27
CA PRO A 56 -6.56 11.20 -11.63
C PRO A 56 -6.38 10.81 -13.10
N GLU A 57 -6.29 11.79 -13.99
CA GLU A 57 -6.05 11.63 -15.43
C GLU A 57 -4.67 11.05 -15.77
N TYR A 58 -3.69 11.16 -14.86
CA TYR A 58 -2.37 10.55 -15.05
C TYR A 58 -2.30 9.13 -14.48
N TYR A 59 -3.25 8.75 -13.63
CA TYR A 59 -3.29 7.43 -13.03
C TYR A 59 -3.72 6.40 -14.07
N GLY A 60 -2.81 5.47 -14.40
CA GLY A 60 -3.13 4.27 -15.17
C GLY A 60 -2.33 4.07 -16.45
N GLY A 61 -1.78 5.13 -17.05
CA GLY A 61 -1.02 5.04 -18.31
C GLY A 61 0.45 5.42 -18.23
N LYS A 62 0.83 6.29 -17.30
CA LYS A 62 2.17 6.88 -17.23
C LYS A 62 2.65 7.08 -15.80
N TRP A 63 3.95 7.23 -15.63
CA TRP A 63 4.53 7.67 -14.36
C TRP A 63 4.20 9.15 -14.12
N PHE A 64 3.93 9.51 -12.88
CA PHE A 64 3.63 10.88 -12.50
C PHE A 64 4.51 11.30 -11.33
N VAL A 65 5.32 12.34 -11.53
CA VAL A 65 6.18 12.92 -10.49
C VAL A 65 5.50 14.18 -9.96
N THR A 66 5.16 14.19 -8.68
CA THR A 66 4.46 15.30 -8.03
C THR A 66 5.06 15.61 -6.66
N ARG A 67 4.51 16.62 -6.00
CA ARG A 67 4.86 17.00 -4.64
C ARG A 67 4.10 16.14 -3.64
N ASP A 68 4.82 15.60 -2.66
CA ASP A 68 4.20 15.12 -1.43
C ASP A 68 4.01 16.29 -0.44
N GLY A 69 2.79 16.46 0.09
CA GLY A 69 2.45 17.55 1.02
C GLY A 69 2.99 17.35 2.44
N SER A 70 3.27 16.12 2.83
CA SER A 70 3.79 15.73 4.14
C SER A 70 5.32 15.78 4.23
N LEU A 71 6.02 15.67 3.09
CA LEU A 71 7.48 15.75 3.04
C LEU A 71 7.99 17.19 2.95
N LYS A 72 8.89 17.57 3.86
CA LYS A 72 9.55 18.89 3.88
C LYS A 72 11.01 18.75 4.29
N ARG A 73 11.93 19.12 3.41
CA ARG A 73 13.37 19.15 3.69
C ARG A 73 13.96 20.44 3.15
N GLU A 74 15.03 20.88 3.77
CA GLU A 74 15.80 22.02 3.27
C GLU A 74 16.51 21.67 1.97
N ARG A 75 16.69 22.67 1.12
CA ARG A 75 17.50 22.52 -0.10
C ARG A 75 18.93 22.10 0.30
N PRO A 76 19.62 21.27 -0.50
CA PRO A 76 19.26 20.86 -1.87
C PRO A 76 18.37 19.61 -1.94
N MET A 77 17.79 19.13 -0.84
CA MET A 77 16.94 17.94 -0.88
C MET A 77 15.65 18.20 -1.65
N VAL A 78 15.27 17.23 -2.50
CA VAL A 78 14.03 17.26 -3.26
C VAL A 78 13.07 16.25 -2.65
N CYS A 79 11.94 16.74 -2.17
CA CYS A 79 10.82 15.92 -1.71
C CYS A 79 9.86 15.70 -2.87
N MET A 80 9.48 14.46 -3.15
CA MET A 80 8.55 14.12 -4.23
C MET A 80 7.68 12.91 -3.87
N GLU A 81 6.51 12.83 -4.48
CA GLU A 81 5.73 11.60 -4.62
C GLU A 81 5.82 11.17 -6.08
N VAL A 82 6.11 9.88 -6.32
CA VAL A 82 6.17 9.32 -7.66
C VAL A 82 5.16 8.19 -7.78
N VAL A 83 4.14 8.40 -8.61
CA VAL A 83 3.03 7.47 -8.81
C VAL A 83 3.26 6.67 -10.08
N SER A 84 3.17 5.35 -10.00
CA SER A 84 3.35 4.46 -11.15
C SER A 84 2.11 4.45 -12.07
N PRO A 85 2.28 4.04 -13.34
CA PRO A 85 1.15 3.56 -14.13
C PRO A 85 0.53 2.32 -13.47
N ARG A 86 -0.62 1.87 -14.00
CA ARG A 86 -1.20 0.59 -13.61
C ARG A 86 -0.35 -0.53 -14.21
N LEU A 87 0.28 -1.31 -13.35
CA LEU A 87 1.05 -2.49 -13.68
C LEU A 87 0.19 -3.74 -13.54
N ASP A 88 0.55 -4.80 -14.25
CA ASP A 88 -0.08 -6.12 -14.13
C ASP A 88 0.99 -7.17 -13.80
N THR A 89 0.69 -8.09 -12.88
CA THR A 89 1.53 -9.24 -12.52
C THR A 89 1.91 -10.19 -13.67
N THR A 90 1.27 -10.07 -14.83
CA THR A 90 1.61 -10.80 -16.07
C THR A 90 2.75 -10.13 -16.85
N GLN A 91 3.06 -8.87 -16.56
CA GLN A 91 4.16 -8.13 -17.15
C GLN A 91 5.50 -8.45 -16.45
N GLU A 92 6.62 -8.10 -17.09
CA GLU A 92 7.96 -8.12 -16.50
C GLU A 92 8.16 -6.94 -15.53
N VAL A 93 7.37 -6.92 -14.45
CA VAL A 93 7.33 -5.83 -13.46
C VAL A 93 8.69 -5.55 -12.81
N GLY A 94 9.57 -6.56 -12.76
CA GLY A 94 10.95 -6.41 -12.31
C GLY A 94 11.76 -5.48 -13.21
N SER A 95 11.61 -5.63 -14.53
CA SER A 95 12.26 -4.78 -15.52
C SER A 95 11.70 -3.35 -15.48
N ILE A 96 10.37 -3.20 -15.44
CA ILE A 96 9.71 -1.89 -15.41
C ILE A 96 10.17 -1.07 -14.20
N LEU A 97 10.17 -1.69 -13.01
CA LEU A 97 10.64 -1.02 -11.80
C LEU A 97 12.17 -0.88 -11.76
N GLY A 98 12.92 -1.77 -12.44
CA GLY A 98 14.35 -1.63 -12.67
C GLY A 98 14.68 -0.32 -13.39
N GLU A 99 14.08 -0.12 -14.56
CA GLU A 99 14.27 1.08 -15.38
C GLU A 99 13.89 2.37 -14.63
N PHE A 100 12.79 2.35 -13.87
CA PHE A 100 12.42 3.47 -13.02
C PHE A 100 13.52 3.82 -12.00
N TRP A 101 14.00 2.81 -11.26
CA TRP A 101 15.00 3.02 -10.22
C TRP A 101 16.37 3.40 -10.78
N GLU A 102 16.71 2.93 -11.99
CA GLU A 102 17.89 3.40 -12.72
C GLU A 102 17.74 4.85 -13.17
N ALA A 103 16.58 5.26 -13.71
CA ALA A 103 16.32 6.66 -14.04
C ALA A 103 16.42 7.58 -12.81
N MET A 104 15.88 7.13 -11.67
CA MET A 104 15.99 7.83 -10.38
C MET A 104 17.45 8.01 -9.96
N ARG A 105 18.26 6.93 -9.99
CA ARG A 105 19.66 6.93 -9.55
C ARG A 105 20.63 7.67 -10.46
N VAL A 106 20.27 7.90 -11.72
CA VAL A 106 21.11 8.70 -12.62
C VAL A 106 21.15 10.17 -12.19
N HIS A 107 20.09 10.69 -11.58
CA HIS A 107 19.99 12.12 -11.27
C HIS A 107 19.88 12.43 -9.78
N PHE A 108 19.48 11.44 -9.00
CA PHE A 108 19.30 11.59 -7.56
C PHE A 108 20.01 10.48 -6.81
N ASN A 109 20.45 10.81 -5.60
CA ASN A 109 20.73 9.87 -4.53
C ASN A 109 19.50 9.79 -3.62
N PRO A 110 18.64 8.76 -3.72
CA PRO A 110 17.52 8.57 -2.79
C PRO A 110 18.03 8.44 -1.35
N GLN A 111 17.47 9.24 -0.45
CA GLN A 111 17.88 9.27 0.95
C GLN A 111 17.05 8.29 1.78
N ARG A 112 17.69 7.68 2.77
CA ARG A 112 16.97 7.01 3.85
C ARG A 112 16.35 8.09 4.73
N ASP A 113 15.04 8.19 4.72
CA ASP A 113 14.26 9.13 5.49
C ASP A 113 12.98 8.47 6.05
N VAL A 114 12.84 8.49 7.37
CA VAL A 114 11.72 7.83 8.08
C VAL A 114 10.36 8.46 7.81
N SER A 115 10.30 9.68 7.27
CA SER A 115 9.03 10.26 6.85
C SER A 115 8.53 9.72 5.51
N CYS A 116 9.38 9.03 4.73
CA CYS A 116 9.01 8.47 3.44
C CYS A 116 8.26 7.14 3.60
N GLY A 117 7.22 6.98 2.79
CA GLY A 117 6.40 5.79 2.64
C GLY A 117 6.32 5.24 1.23
N GLY A 118 5.77 4.04 1.19
CA GLY A 118 5.36 3.40 -0.04
C GLY A 118 3.92 2.94 0.07
N HIS A 119 3.11 3.26 -0.93
CA HIS A 119 1.74 2.77 -1.04
C HIS A 119 1.65 1.73 -2.15
N VAL A 120 0.81 0.72 -1.96
CA VAL A 120 0.51 -0.30 -2.98
C VAL A 120 -1.00 -0.39 -3.14
N HIS A 121 -1.46 -0.04 -4.33
CA HIS A 121 -2.86 -0.12 -4.73
C HIS A 121 -3.09 -1.41 -5.49
N VAL A 122 -4.13 -2.17 -5.19
CA VAL A 122 -4.37 -3.48 -5.82
C VAL A 122 -5.80 -3.60 -6.30
N THR A 123 -5.97 -4.17 -7.49
CA THR A 123 -7.24 -4.67 -8.03
C THR A 123 -7.05 -6.07 -8.60
N PRO A 124 -8.09 -6.91 -8.67
CA PRO A 124 -8.00 -8.14 -9.44
C PRO A 124 -7.94 -7.81 -10.94
N VAL A 125 -7.33 -8.69 -11.72
CA VAL A 125 -7.52 -8.67 -13.19
C VAL A 125 -8.91 -9.25 -13.46
N SER A 126 -9.88 -8.37 -13.72
CA SER A 126 -11.28 -8.70 -14.00
C SER A 126 -11.87 -7.72 -15.00
N LEU A 127 -13.05 -8.02 -15.56
CA LEU A 127 -13.72 -7.17 -16.56
C LEU A 127 -13.83 -5.70 -16.12
N HIS A 128 -14.03 -5.47 -14.82
CA HIS A 128 -14.16 -4.12 -14.24
C HIS A 128 -12.96 -3.68 -13.40
N ASN A 129 -11.90 -4.50 -13.32
CA ASN A 129 -10.74 -4.30 -12.45
C ASN A 129 -11.12 -3.91 -11.02
N LYS A 130 -12.10 -4.63 -10.46
CA LYS A 130 -12.67 -4.38 -9.13
C LYS A 130 -12.86 -5.69 -8.37
N PHE A 131 -12.64 -5.64 -7.07
CA PHE A 131 -13.05 -6.72 -6.17
C PHE A 131 -14.58 -6.74 -6.06
N SER A 132 -15.17 -7.93 -5.99
CA SER A 132 -16.56 -8.05 -5.57
C SER A 132 -16.70 -7.67 -4.10
N LEU A 133 -17.88 -7.23 -3.67
CA LEU A 133 -18.17 -6.98 -2.26
C LEU A 133 -17.85 -8.19 -1.36
N ARG A 134 -18.08 -9.41 -1.85
CA ARG A 134 -17.68 -10.65 -1.15
C ARG A 134 -16.18 -10.70 -0.89
N SER A 135 -15.35 -10.40 -1.89
CA SER A 135 -13.90 -10.35 -1.71
C SER A 135 -13.47 -9.20 -0.80
N LEU A 136 -14.09 -8.03 -0.93
CA LEU A 136 -13.79 -6.88 -0.08
C LEU A 136 -14.08 -7.15 1.39
N ARG A 137 -15.22 -7.77 1.71
CA ARG A 137 -15.55 -8.17 3.09
C ARG A 137 -14.51 -9.14 3.67
N ARG A 138 -14.03 -10.10 2.86
CA ARG A 138 -12.96 -11.04 3.28
C ARG A 138 -11.64 -10.33 3.58
N ILE A 139 -11.24 -9.43 2.69
CA ILE A 139 -10.04 -8.61 2.87
C ILE A 139 -10.19 -7.76 4.14
N ALA A 140 -11.29 -7.03 4.27
CA ALA A 140 -11.61 -6.19 5.42
C ALA A 140 -11.56 -6.95 6.75
N PHE A 141 -12.11 -8.16 6.83
CA PHE A 141 -12.03 -8.91 8.08
C PHE A 141 -10.61 -9.42 8.38
N ALA A 142 -9.89 -9.88 7.35
CA ALA A 142 -8.49 -10.29 7.52
C ALA A 142 -7.58 -9.13 7.97
N THR A 143 -7.83 -7.89 7.53
CA THR A 143 -7.06 -6.73 7.99
C THR A 143 -7.21 -6.49 9.49
N VAL A 144 -8.37 -6.83 10.07
CA VAL A 144 -8.60 -6.70 11.52
C VAL A 144 -7.99 -7.88 12.28
N VAL A 145 -8.19 -9.11 11.80
CA VAL A 145 -7.69 -10.32 12.48
C VAL A 145 -6.16 -10.36 12.50
N TYR A 146 -5.51 -9.99 11.38
CA TYR A 146 -4.05 -10.02 11.25
C TYR A 146 -3.37 -8.69 11.52
N GLU A 147 -4.06 -7.72 12.09
CA GLU A 147 -3.53 -6.37 12.31
C GLU A 147 -2.23 -6.40 13.14
N ASP A 148 -2.16 -7.23 14.18
CA ASP A 148 -0.95 -7.36 15.02
C ASP A 148 0.21 -8.04 14.30
N PHE A 149 -0.09 -9.00 13.42
CA PHE A 149 0.93 -9.65 12.61
C PHE A 149 1.48 -8.70 11.56
N VAL A 150 0.60 -7.95 10.88
CA VAL A 150 1.01 -6.91 9.93
C VAL A 150 1.86 -5.87 10.66
N ALA A 151 1.46 -5.42 11.85
CA ALA A 151 2.25 -4.47 12.64
C ALA A 151 3.66 -4.99 12.95
N ALA A 152 3.84 -6.28 13.23
CA ALA A 152 5.16 -6.88 13.45
C ALA A 152 6.04 -6.88 12.19
N VAL A 153 5.46 -6.93 10.98
CA VAL A 153 6.17 -6.80 9.69
C VAL A 153 6.57 -5.36 9.39
N LEU A 154 5.86 -4.37 9.95
CA LEU A 154 6.14 -2.96 9.71
C LEU A 154 7.40 -2.49 10.45
N PRO A 155 8.25 -1.65 9.84
CA PRO A 155 9.28 -0.95 10.59
C PRO A 155 8.65 -0.04 11.66
N GLN A 156 9.39 0.23 12.72
CA GLN A 156 8.90 0.98 13.89
C GLN A 156 8.30 2.34 13.50
N ALA A 157 8.96 3.09 12.62
CA ALA A 157 8.49 4.39 12.16
C ALA A 157 7.10 4.33 11.49
N ARG A 158 6.75 3.22 10.82
CA ARG A 158 5.44 3.06 10.17
C ARG A 158 4.36 2.60 11.15
N ARG A 159 4.71 1.82 12.18
CA ARG A 159 3.75 1.35 13.21
C ARG A 159 3.08 2.50 13.96
N GLN A 160 3.78 3.60 14.15
CA GLN A 160 3.32 4.77 14.93
C GLN A 160 2.95 5.97 14.05
N ASN A 161 2.98 5.82 12.73
CA ASN A 161 2.74 6.93 11.82
C ASN A 161 1.24 7.25 11.73
N GLN A 162 0.89 8.51 12.00
CA GLN A 162 -0.49 8.99 11.98
C GLN A 162 -1.16 8.87 10.60
N TYR A 163 -0.41 8.79 9.50
CA TYR A 163 -0.93 8.71 8.15
C TYR A 163 -1.26 7.28 7.70
N CYS A 164 -0.90 6.25 8.48
CA CYS A 164 -1.18 4.84 8.19
C CYS A 164 -1.51 4.05 9.47
N ARG A 165 -2.41 4.58 10.31
CA ARG A 165 -2.80 3.96 11.58
C ARG A 165 -3.48 2.60 11.36
N PRO A 166 -3.43 1.68 12.34
CA PRO A 166 -4.25 0.47 12.32
C PRO A 166 -5.73 0.79 12.07
N ASN A 167 -6.42 -0.01 11.25
CA ASN A 167 -7.83 0.22 10.90
C ASN A 167 -8.73 0.20 12.13
N SER A 168 -8.41 -0.63 13.13
CA SER A 168 -9.13 -0.67 14.41
C SER A 168 -9.09 0.63 15.20
N GLN A 169 -8.16 1.54 14.88
CA GLN A 169 -7.96 2.84 15.52
C GLN A 169 -8.46 4.00 14.66
N SER A 170 -9.22 3.72 13.59
CA SER A 170 -9.77 4.77 12.74
C SER A 170 -10.94 5.47 13.43
N GLU A 171 -10.70 6.66 13.99
CA GLU A 171 -11.73 7.49 14.62
C GLU A 171 -12.88 7.76 13.64
N GLY A 172 -14.12 7.61 14.13
CA GLY A 172 -15.34 7.76 13.34
C GLY A 172 -15.68 6.57 12.44
N ALA A 173 -14.95 5.45 12.56
CA ALA A 173 -15.27 4.20 11.89
C ALA A 173 -16.13 3.29 12.77
N GLY A 174 -17.12 2.61 12.18
CA GLY A 174 -17.94 1.64 12.93
C GLY A 174 -17.12 0.47 13.52
N LEU A 175 -15.99 0.11 12.89
CA LEU A 175 -15.03 -0.86 13.44
C LEU A 175 -14.42 -0.38 14.76
N ASN A 176 -14.03 0.90 14.82
CA ASN A 176 -13.47 1.48 16.03
C ASN A 176 -14.53 1.51 17.14
N ASP A 177 -15.76 1.93 16.84
CA ASP A 177 -16.89 1.92 17.78
C ASP A 177 -17.13 0.51 18.36
N THR A 178 -17.12 -0.52 17.50
CA THR A 178 -17.32 -1.91 17.92
C THR A 178 -16.20 -2.43 18.81
N LEU A 179 -14.95 -2.01 18.57
CA LEU A 179 -13.78 -2.49 19.33
C LEU A 179 -13.47 -1.65 20.57
N MET A 180 -13.86 -0.37 20.62
CA MET A 180 -13.56 0.54 21.73
C MET A 180 -14.14 0.05 23.06
N LEU A 181 -15.33 -0.56 23.02
CA LEU A 181 -16.04 -1.03 24.22
C LEU A 181 -15.49 -2.34 24.79
N CYS A 182 -14.93 -3.22 23.95
CA CYS A 182 -14.64 -4.60 24.34
C CYS A 182 -13.20 -5.05 24.04
N GLY A 183 -12.38 -4.18 23.44
CA GLY A 183 -11.07 -4.54 22.90
C GLY A 183 -11.15 -5.60 21.78
N ARG A 184 -9.99 -6.08 21.34
CA ARG A 184 -9.90 -7.21 20.38
C ARG A 184 -9.83 -8.54 21.13
N SER A 185 -10.86 -9.34 20.97
CA SER A 185 -11.01 -10.69 21.53
C SER A 185 -11.73 -11.58 20.52
N ASN A 186 -11.81 -12.90 20.79
CA ASN A 186 -12.60 -13.78 19.95
C ASN A 186 -14.06 -13.32 19.83
N ALA A 187 -14.69 -12.92 20.95
CA ALA A 187 -16.08 -12.48 20.95
C ALA A 187 -16.28 -11.20 20.13
N SER A 188 -15.44 -10.18 20.31
CA SER A 188 -15.56 -8.94 19.55
C SER A 188 -15.25 -9.14 18.07
N LEU A 189 -14.32 -10.04 17.71
CA LEU A 189 -14.06 -10.36 16.30
C LEU A 189 -15.19 -11.14 15.62
N HIS A 190 -15.93 -11.99 16.35
CA HIS A 190 -17.17 -12.57 15.81
C HIS A 190 -18.25 -11.50 15.56
N LYS A 191 -18.35 -10.50 16.45
CA LYS A 191 -19.23 -9.34 16.24
C LYS A 191 -18.79 -8.53 15.00
N VAL A 192 -17.51 -8.23 14.86
CA VAL A 192 -16.95 -7.55 13.68
C VAL A 192 -17.24 -8.34 12.40
N ALA A 193 -17.06 -9.67 12.41
CA ALA A 193 -17.39 -10.52 11.27
C ALA A 193 -18.87 -10.43 10.88
N THR A 194 -19.76 -10.43 11.88
CA THR A 194 -21.21 -10.29 11.68
C THR A 194 -21.57 -8.94 11.08
N GLU A 195 -20.98 -7.85 11.60
CA GLU A 195 -21.21 -6.51 11.08
C GLU A 195 -20.68 -6.34 9.66
N ILE A 196 -19.48 -6.84 9.35
CA ILE A 196 -18.92 -6.83 7.99
C ILE A 196 -19.82 -7.62 7.02
N LYS A 197 -20.34 -8.80 7.43
CA LYS A 197 -21.28 -9.58 6.60
C LYS A 197 -22.56 -8.81 6.29
N ALA A 198 -23.03 -7.99 7.22
CA ALA A 198 -24.26 -7.23 7.09
C ALA A 198 -24.15 -6.02 6.13
N LYS A 199 -22.95 -5.50 5.84
CA LYS A 199 -22.76 -4.31 4.98
C LYS A 199 -23.13 -4.59 3.53
N ARG A 200 -24.17 -3.96 2.99
CA ARG A 200 -24.79 -4.30 1.71
C ARG A 200 -24.13 -3.67 0.49
N SER A 201 -23.25 -2.70 0.70
CA SER A 201 -22.54 -1.97 -0.34
C SER A 201 -21.07 -1.73 0.00
N GLU A 202 -20.26 -1.39 -1.00
CA GLU A 202 -18.88 -0.95 -0.84
C GLU A 202 -18.77 0.31 0.04
N THR A 203 -19.72 1.24 -0.11
CA THR A 203 -19.79 2.48 0.69
C THR A 203 -20.03 2.19 2.17
N GLU A 204 -20.98 1.31 2.49
CA GLU A 204 -21.21 0.88 3.88
C GLU A 204 -20.01 0.16 4.48
N LEU A 205 -19.32 -0.65 3.68
CA LEU A 205 -18.09 -1.33 4.13
C LEU A 205 -16.97 -0.32 4.40
N TYR A 206 -16.81 0.71 3.56
CA TYR A 206 -15.84 1.79 3.77
C TYR A 206 -16.08 2.52 5.09
N PHE A 207 -17.30 3.03 5.33
CA PHE A 207 -17.61 3.76 6.57
C PHE A 207 -17.50 2.88 7.82
N TYR A 208 -17.71 1.57 7.67
CA TYR A 208 -17.44 0.64 8.76
C TYR A 208 -15.94 0.50 9.02
N MET A 209 -15.12 0.34 7.99
CA MET A 209 -13.68 0.05 8.14
C MET A 209 -12.81 1.27 8.46
N GLN A 210 -13.27 2.48 8.15
CA GLN A 210 -12.50 3.71 8.36
C GLN A 210 -13.38 4.96 8.37
N GLY A 211 -12.99 5.95 9.19
CA GLY A 211 -13.61 7.28 9.20
C GLY A 211 -12.88 8.29 8.31
N ASN A 212 -11.60 8.04 8.00
CA ASN A 212 -10.79 8.89 7.12
C ASN A 212 -9.73 8.06 6.36
N ARG A 213 -8.92 8.71 5.51
CA ARG A 213 -7.92 8.04 4.66
C ARG A 213 -6.65 7.57 5.39
N TYR A 214 -6.41 8.02 6.62
CA TYR A 214 -5.16 7.83 7.35
C TYR A 214 -5.08 6.48 8.08
N VAL A 215 -5.45 5.43 7.36
CA VAL A 215 -5.44 4.03 7.83
C VAL A 215 -4.45 3.19 7.02
N LEU A 216 -4.00 2.09 7.61
CA LEU A 216 -3.02 1.18 7.04
C LEU A 216 -3.56 0.47 5.78
N TRP A 217 -4.79 -0.04 5.85
CA TRP A 217 -5.52 -0.56 4.70
C TRP A 217 -6.65 0.39 4.35
N ASN A 218 -6.44 1.17 3.29
CA ASN A 218 -7.38 2.17 2.82
C ASN A 218 -8.31 1.59 1.74
N PHE A 219 -9.60 1.66 2.05
CA PHE A 219 -10.72 1.24 1.22
C PHE A 219 -11.39 2.41 0.51
N GLN A 220 -10.92 3.66 0.62
CA GLN A 220 -11.57 4.82 -0.01
C GLN A 220 -11.77 4.66 -1.54
N ASN A 221 -10.92 3.88 -2.18
CA ASN A 221 -10.87 3.73 -3.63
C ASN A 221 -11.81 2.64 -4.18
N ILE A 222 -12.57 1.93 -3.34
CA ILE A 222 -13.42 0.80 -3.77
C ILE A 222 -14.78 1.22 -4.33
N PHE A 223 -15.18 2.48 -4.16
CA PHE A 223 -16.44 3.04 -4.69
C PHE A 223 -16.20 4.41 -5.34
N PRO A 224 -17.13 4.91 -6.19
CA PRO A 224 -17.03 6.23 -6.80
C PRO A 224 -16.87 7.35 -5.78
N ASN A 225 -15.89 8.22 -6.01
CA ASN A 225 -15.74 9.44 -5.22
C ASN A 225 -17.00 10.30 -5.37
N PRO A 226 -17.64 10.74 -4.28
CA PRO A 226 -18.89 11.50 -4.37
C PRO A 226 -18.79 12.82 -5.15
N LYS A 227 -17.60 13.44 -5.17
CA LYS A 227 -17.38 14.73 -5.86
C LYS A 227 -17.05 14.55 -7.33
N THR A 228 -16.32 13.50 -7.70
CA THR A 228 -15.78 13.35 -9.07
C THR A 228 -16.40 12.19 -9.85
N GLY A 229 -17.14 11.30 -9.19
CA GLY A 229 -17.66 10.05 -9.77
C GLY A 229 -16.58 9.02 -10.15
N LYS A 230 -15.28 9.35 -10.02
CA LYS A 230 -14.17 8.46 -10.40
C LYS A 230 -13.93 7.39 -9.33
N CYS A 231 -13.58 6.18 -9.75
CA CYS A 231 -13.28 5.04 -8.88
C CYS A 231 -12.15 4.20 -9.50
N SER A 232 -11.01 4.08 -8.82
CA SER A 232 -9.94 3.18 -9.27
C SER A 232 -10.22 1.71 -8.91
N GLY A 233 -11.11 1.45 -7.94
CA GLY A 233 -11.49 0.10 -7.50
C GLY A 233 -10.50 -0.56 -6.55
N THR A 234 -9.44 0.16 -6.14
CA THR A 234 -8.29 -0.44 -5.47
C THR A 234 -8.50 -0.60 -3.98
N VAL A 235 -7.95 -1.66 -3.39
CA VAL A 235 -7.58 -1.67 -1.97
C VAL A 235 -6.14 -1.17 -1.87
N GLU A 236 -5.89 -0.19 -1.01
CA GLU A 236 -4.58 0.47 -0.86
C GLU A 236 -3.93 0.06 0.46
N PHE A 237 -2.71 -0.44 0.39
CA PHE A 237 -1.86 -0.63 1.56
C PHE A 237 -0.91 0.55 1.70
N ARG A 238 -0.97 1.22 2.86
CA ARG A 238 -0.19 2.43 3.17
C ARG A 238 0.94 2.15 4.16
N GLY A 239 1.35 0.90 4.33
CA GLY A 239 2.32 0.51 5.34
C GLY A 239 3.75 0.35 4.82
N GLY A 240 3.96 0.46 3.51
CA GLY A 240 5.29 0.33 2.93
C GLY A 240 6.26 1.30 3.59
N ASN A 241 7.49 0.84 3.82
CA ASN A 241 8.55 1.74 4.23
C ASN A 241 8.97 2.63 3.04
N GLN A 242 10.05 3.38 3.22
CA GLN A 242 10.72 4.05 2.12
C GLN A 242 11.13 3.06 1.02
N PHE A 243 10.55 3.20 -0.17
CA PHE A 243 11.02 2.44 -1.32
C PHE A 243 12.33 3.09 -1.81
N LEU A 244 13.42 2.33 -1.85
CA LEU A 244 14.76 2.83 -2.26
C LEU A 244 15.40 2.03 -3.41
N SER A 245 14.76 0.93 -3.80
CA SER A 245 15.26 0.04 -4.83
C SER A 245 14.15 -0.84 -5.39
N THR A 246 14.38 -1.39 -6.58
CA THR A 246 13.48 -2.35 -7.24
C THR A 246 13.15 -3.53 -6.33
N LYS A 247 14.15 -4.06 -5.63
CA LYS A 247 13.99 -5.19 -4.71
C LYS A 247 13.10 -4.83 -3.51
N GLY A 248 13.30 -3.63 -2.94
CA GLY A 248 12.50 -3.14 -1.82
C GLY A 248 11.04 -2.92 -2.20
N THR A 249 10.83 -2.19 -3.30
CA THR A 249 9.49 -1.97 -3.87
C THR A 249 8.77 -3.29 -4.13
N LEU A 250 9.42 -4.24 -4.80
CA LEU A 250 8.82 -5.55 -5.11
C LEU A 250 8.57 -6.42 -3.88
N ALA A 251 9.36 -6.27 -2.80
CA ALA A 251 9.10 -6.97 -1.56
C ALA A 251 7.76 -6.53 -0.94
N TRP A 252 7.49 -5.22 -0.91
CA TRP A 252 6.21 -4.70 -0.42
C TRP A 252 5.04 -5.01 -1.36
N VAL A 253 5.23 -4.93 -2.68
CA VAL A 253 4.21 -5.38 -3.64
C VAL A 253 3.88 -6.86 -3.43
N ALA A 254 4.91 -7.71 -3.29
CA ALA A 254 4.73 -9.14 -3.03
C ALA A 254 4.00 -9.41 -1.71
N PHE A 255 4.29 -8.64 -0.66
CA PHE A 255 3.62 -8.74 0.63
C PHE A 255 2.14 -8.43 0.50
N VAL A 256 1.79 -7.30 -0.12
CA VAL A 256 0.41 -6.84 -0.25
C VAL A 256 -0.42 -7.80 -1.11
N LEU A 257 0.13 -8.26 -2.23
CA LEU A 257 -0.54 -9.24 -3.09
C LEU A 257 -0.65 -10.62 -2.40
N GLY A 258 0.35 -11.02 -1.63
CA GLY A 258 0.31 -12.22 -0.78
C GLY A 258 -0.78 -12.13 0.28
N PHE A 259 -0.88 -11.00 0.98
CA PHE A 259 -1.90 -10.73 1.99
C PHE A 259 -3.31 -10.79 1.41
N ILE A 260 -3.58 -10.06 0.33
CA ILE A 260 -4.90 -10.05 -0.33
C ILE A 260 -5.26 -11.46 -0.82
N THR A 261 -4.31 -12.18 -1.40
CA THR A 261 -4.51 -13.55 -1.85
C THR A 261 -4.87 -14.46 -0.68
N LEU A 262 -4.15 -14.35 0.43
CA LEU A 262 -4.39 -15.14 1.64
C LEU A 262 -5.76 -14.85 2.24
N ALA A 263 -6.09 -13.57 2.42
CA ALA A 263 -7.37 -13.12 2.97
C ALA A 263 -8.57 -13.67 2.19
N ILE A 264 -8.49 -13.68 0.86
CA ILE A 264 -9.56 -14.22 0.01
C ILE A 264 -9.67 -15.75 0.12
N GLN A 265 -8.54 -16.45 0.25
CA GLN A 265 -8.46 -17.91 0.30
C GLN A 265 -8.91 -18.47 1.64
N GLU A 266 -8.49 -17.85 2.74
CA GLU A 266 -8.84 -18.33 4.09
C GLU A 266 -10.29 -18.05 4.44
N ASP A 267 -10.87 -16.99 3.86
CA ASP A 267 -12.26 -16.63 4.09
C ASP A 267 -12.59 -16.61 5.59
N LEU A 268 -11.76 -15.90 6.37
CA LEU A 268 -11.86 -15.86 7.82
C LEU A 268 -13.26 -15.45 8.30
N LEU A 269 -14.04 -14.74 7.48
CA LEU A 269 -15.44 -14.46 7.79
C LEU A 269 -16.27 -15.71 8.09
N ASN A 270 -15.96 -16.83 7.45
CA ASN A 270 -16.66 -18.10 7.64
C ASN A 270 -15.83 -19.13 8.40
N ASN A 271 -14.50 -18.96 8.42
CA ASN A 271 -13.57 -19.95 8.97
C ASN A 271 -12.76 -19.45 10.17
N PHE A 272 -13.10 -18.31 10.76
CA PHE A 272 -12.39 -17.77 11.92
C PHE A 272 -12.64 -18.63 13.15
N THR A 273 -11.54 -19.07 13.75
CA THR A 273 -11.55 -19.95 14.94
C THR A 273 -11.00 -19.25 16.17
N SER A 274 -9.90 -18.52 16.02
CA SER A 274 -9.22 -17.88 17.15
C SER A 274 -8.43 -16.65 16.74
N PHE A 275 -8.38 -15.68 17.64
CA PHE A 275 -7.50 -14.52 17.64
C PHE A 275 -6.26 -14.79 18.49
N THR A 276 -5.11 -14.28 18.02
CA THR A 276 -3.84 -14.33 18.73
C THR A 276 -3.35 -12.92 18.96
N SER A 277 -3.42 -12.44 20.20
CA SER A 277 -2.93 -11.11 20.57
C SER A 277 -1.41 -11.11 20.74
N GLN A 278 -0.78 -9.94 20.71
CA GLN A 278 0.66 -9.79 21.01
C GLN A 278 1.08 -10.31 22.40
N ARG A 279 0.15 -10.43 23.35
CA ARG A 279 0.42 -10.95 24.70
C ARG A 279 0.28 -12.46 24.80
N ASP A 280 -0.19 -13.12 23.74
CA ASP A 280 -0.34 -14.58 23.71
C ASP A 280 1.05 -15.24 23.65
N PRO A 281 1.37 -16.22 24.52
CA PRO A 281 2.65 -16.95 24.47
C PRO A 281 2.93 -17.62 23.11
N LYS A 282 1.89 -17.88 22.32
CA LYS A 282 1.99 -18.47 20.97
C LYS A 282 2.09 -17.42 19.86
N PHE A 283 2.12 -16.12 20.19
CA PHE A 283 2.13 -15.05 19.19
C PHE A 283 3.24 -15.24 18.15
N GLU A 284 4.48 -15.44 18.60
CA GLU A 284 5.62 -15.57 17.70
C GLU A 284 5.50 -16.79 16.77
N SER A 285 5.14 -17.96 17.30
CA SER A 285 4.97 -19.16 16.47
C SER A 285 3.83 -19.02 15.46
N ARG A 286 2.73 -18.34 15.83
CA ARG A 286 1.60 -18.04 14.93
C ARG A 286 1.96 -17.00 13.87
N LEU A 287 2.77 -16.00 14.22
CA LEU A 287 3.29 -15.00 13.30
C LEU A 287 4.20 -15.64 12.23
N GLN A 288 5.09 -16.54 12.65
CA GLN A 288 5.95 -17.29 11.72
C GLN A 288 5.14 -18.18 10.77
N ASP A 289 4.16 -18.93 11.28
CA ASP A 289 3.25 -19.71 10.44
C ASP A 289 2.47 -18.84 9.45
N TRP A 290 1.94 -17.71 9.92
CA TRP A 290 1.25 -16.74 9.06
C TRP A 290 2.18 -16.19 7.98
N TRP A 291 3.44 -15.88 8.30
CA TRP A 291 4.41 -15.43 7.31
C TRP A 291 4.70 -16.47 6.23
N VAL A 292 4.81 -17.76 6.61
CA VAL A 292 4.93 -18.87 5.64
C VAL A 292 3.70 -18.92 4.72
N ARG A 293 2.50 -18.71 5.27
CA ARG A 293 1.26 -18.64 4.48
C ARG A 293 1.23 -17.43 3.54
N ILE A 294 1.71 -16.26 3.97
CA ILE A 294 1.86 -15.07 3.11
C ILE A 294 2.81 -15.37 1.94
N ARG A 295 3.98 -15.94 2.21
CA ARG A 295 4.94 -16.33 1.15
C ARG A 295 4.33 -17.35 0.18
N LYS A 296 3.59 -18.34 0.68
CA LYS A 296 2.88 -19.32 -0.15
C LYS A 296 1.79 -18.66 -1.00
N ALA A 297 1.04 -17.71 -0.44
CA ALA A 297 0.03 -16.95 -1.17
C ALA A 297 0.67 -16.08 -2.27
N ALA A 298 1.79 -15.41 -1.99
CA ALA A 298 2.53 -14.60 -2.97
C ALA A 298 3.09 -15.42 -4.16
N LYS A 299 3.27 -16.75 -4.01
CA LYS A 299 3.64 -17.63 -5.14
C LYS A 299 2.58 -17.63 -6.23
N LYS A 300 1.31 -17.37 -5.88
CA LYS A 300 0.19 -17.31 -6.83
C LYS A 300 0.30 -16.13 -7.80
N SER A 301 1.05 -15.10 -7.44
CA SER A 301 1.33 -13.93 -8.29
C SER A 301 2.79 -13.92 -8.80
N LYS A 302 3.53 -15.03 -8.67
CA LYS A 302 4.95 -15.17 -9.05
C LYS A 302 5.93 -14.18 -8.38
N LEU A 303 5.52 -13.52 -7.29
CA LEU A 303 6.33 -12.51 -6.60
C LEU A 303 6.94 -12.97 -5.27
N ALA A 304 6.66 -14.21 -4.84
CA ALA A 304 7.19 -14.74 -3.57
C ALA A 304 8.73 -14.69 -3.44
N ARG A 305 9.47 -14.70 -4.54
CA ARG A 305 10.93 -14.59 -4.56
C ARG A 305 11.45 -13.26 -3.98
N TYR A 306 10.62 -12.22 -3.96
CA TYR A 306 10.98 -10.92 -3.39
C TYR A 306 10.72 -10.85 -1.88
N LEU A 307 9.95 -11.79 -1.32
CA LEU A 307 9.72 -11.88 0.12
C LEU A 307 10.90 -12.58 0.81
N PRO A 308 11.45 -11.97 1.88
CA PRO A 308 12.46 -12.63 2.69
C PRO A 308 11.90 -13.86 3.38
N GLU A 309 12.78 -14.78 3.77
CA GLU A 309 12.40 -15.95 4.56
C GLU A 309 11.84 -15.59 5.92
N ASP A 310 12.48 -14.61 6.56
CA ASP A 310 12.10 -14.02 7.84
C ASP A 310 11.42 -12.67 7.62
N TYR A 311 10.27 -12.47 8.26
CA TYR A 311 9.47 -11.26 8.13
C TYR A 311 10.21 -10.02 8.67
N THR A 312 11.10 -10.16 9.65
CA THR A 312 11.84 -9.03 10.26
C THR A 312 12.70 -8.29 9.23
N LYS A 313 13.16 -9.00 8.19
CA LYS A 313 13.92 -8.39 7.09
C LYS A 313 13.08 -7.34 6.34
N MET A 314 11.74 -7.41 6.38
CA MET A 314 10.86 -6.40 5.79
C MET A 314 11.05 -5.01 6.41
N HIS A 315 11.52 -4.90 7.66
CA HIS A 315 11.78 -3.61 8.32
C HIS A 315 12.77 -2.72 7.53
N THR A 316 13.63 -3.35 6.73
CA THR A 316 14.70 -2.68 5.97
C THR A 316 14.57 -2.83 4.46
N ARG A 317 13.54 -3.56 3.98
CA ARG A 317 13.34 -3.85 2.56
C ARG A 317 12.78 -2.68 1.81
#